data_AF-A0A7W4PKI9-F1
#
_entry.id   AF-A0A7W4PKI9-F1
#
_cell.length_a   1.000
_cell.length_b   1.000
_cell.length_c   1.000
_cell.angle_alpha   90.00
_cell.angle_beta   90.00
_cell.angle_gamma   90.00
#
_symmetry.space_group_name_H-M   'P 1'
#
loop_
_entity.id
_entity.type
_entity.pdbx_description
1 polymer ?
#
loop_
_entity_poly.entity_id
_entity_poly.type
_entity_poly.pdbx_seq_one_letter_code
_entity_poly.pdbx_strand_id
1 'polypeptide(L)'
;MEYNRIVYPERAEYLNEDIFRSYKVFLDHWNDLASKFKSNFEESILRRVSKTLIVIGEQSSGKTLLANKIDQDFKITKEKCRTGAIEYDRNNIWHRIVSGAGRNNELIEKNTNKSVLFHIENNSKWVDDVKTFCGSNSDRTCIIIADNCENHYFIQGILGMTDTEFLQVGFTEPMLVAAAQRYVALCRNDLRGAMFAMFTNSSSFAESFHKEVNKLHNRLVENIPLPIPSPQDKETIIRVNTNRLNPFSYWYCLDRAGVDEKLNVLEKIKSESGFKDVFEAVDSAIQKASPSRVGRPPKKCLLTLFAFTDQNDITGLIESLEISELEHNINDNIFVDVATFKNNWKDFFLFDDQRKGKLLQSEWNLRIVLVGNQFTSLLLSGHHKVETKKIMESCLKYHGPGTQTETIQRHKDALESDLDILNGLPPNDLTAFWASGQVRSHQYEKELLELFPNYNKSDEGFLSYRPDWVVEPYSVCELSSSRDSSISSVNEAIRRKAIVCEFTALKEFNKTTVQSYLNRKIPNYVNILQEQ
;
A
#
# COMPACT_ATOMS: atom_id res chain seq x y z
N MET A 1 26.18 -10.68 0.60
CA MET A 1 25.64 -10.12 -0.66
C MET A 1 24.27 -9.56 -0.33
N GLU A 2 24.10 -8.23 -0.37
CA GLU A 2 22.77 -7.63 -0.23
C GLU A 2 21.95 -7.95 -1.48
N TYR A 3 20.79 -8.57 -1.26
CA TYR A 3 19.85 -8.93 -2.31
C TYR A 3 19.20 -7.65 -2.85
N ASN A 4 19.62 -7.21 -4.03
CA ASN A 4 19.13 -5.98 -4.70
C ASN A 4 18.00 -6.29 -5.69
N ARG A 5 17.01 -7.08 -5.27
CA ARG A 5 15.80 -7.30 -6.07
C ARG A 5 14.56 -7.07 -5.23
N ILE A 6 13.51 -6.59 -5.88
CA ILE A 6 12.19 -6.55 -5.26
C ILE A 6 11.48 -7.89 -5.47
N VAL A 7 10.71 -8.27 -4.48
CA VAL A 7 9.79 -9.40 -4.44
C VAL A 7 8.42 -8.89 -4.90
N TYR A 8 7.87 -9.56 -5.91
CA TYR A 8 6.51 -9.37 -6.41
C TYR A 8 6.03 -10.67 -7.06
N PRO A 9 4.72 -10.93 -7.10
CA PRO A 9 4.18 -12.15 -7.71
C PRO A 9 4.21 -12.04 -9.23
N GLU A 10 4.95 -12.91 -9.92
CA GLU A 10 4.96 -12.95 -11.39
C GLU A 10 3.62 -13.38 -11.99
N ARG A 11 2.85 -14.19 -11.24
CA ARG A 11 1.54 -14.69 -11.62
C ARG A 11 0.58 -14.66 -10.42
N ALA A 12 -0.72 -14.58 -10.70
CA ALA A 12 -1.74 -14.44 -9.65
C ALA A 12 -1.88 -15.71 -8.77
N GLU A 13 -1.49 -16.86 -9.31
CA GLU A 13 -1.52 -18.17 -8.66
C GLU A 13 -0.56 -18.24 -7.46
N TYR A 14 0.53 -17.46 -7.50
CA TYR A 14 1.52 -17.42 -6.43
C TYR A 14 1.04 -16.64 -5.20
N LEU A 15 -0.07 -15.89 -5.28
CA LEU A 15 -0.56 -15.09 -4.15
C LEU A 15 -0.93 -15.92 -2.90
N ASN A 16 -1.11 -17.24 -3.05
CA ASN A 16 -1.35 -18.14 -1.92
C ASN A 16 -0.06 -18.54 -1.17
N GLU A 17 1.12 -18.21 -1.69
CA GLU A 17 2.39 -18.49 -1.05
C GLU A 17 2.65 -17.53 0.12
N ASP A 18 3.29 -18.03 1.19
CA ASP A 18 3.53 -17.26 2.41
C ASP A 18 4.31 -15.96 2.17
N ILE A 19 5.21 -15.95 1.18
CA ILE A 19 6.01 -14.78 0.81
C ILE A 19 5.14 -13.62 0.30
N PHE A 20 3.96 -13.90 -0.26
CA PHE A 20 3.03 -12.91 -0.79
C PHE A 20 1.83 -12.64 0.13
N ARG A 21 1.83 -13.18 1.36
CA ARG A 21 0.75 -12.97 2.34
C ARG A 21 0.44 -11.49 2.63
N SER A 22 1.44 -10.61 2.48
CA SER A 22 1.26 -9.17 2.67
C SER A 22 0.79 -8.43 1.41
N TYR A 23 0.66 -9.08 0.26
CA TYR A 23 0.19 -8.44 -0.97
C TYR A 23 -1.26 -7.94 -0.83
N LYS A 24 -1.53 -6.75 -1.36
CA LYS A 24 -2.83 -6.08 -1.30
C LYS A 24 -3.43 -5.97 -2.71
N VAL A 25 -4.64 -6.52 -2.86
CA VAL A 25 -5.44 -6.39 -4.08
C VAL A 25 -6.34 -5.17 -3.96
N PHE A 26 -6.24 -4.25 -4.92
CA PHE A 26 -7.08 -3.06 -5.01
C PHE A 26 -8.26 -3.33 -5.95
N LEU A 27 -9.46 -2.92 -5.56
CA LEU A 27 -10.68 -3.24 -6.31
C LEU A 27 -11.31 -2.02 -7.00
N ASP A 28 -10.84 -0.81 -6.72
CA ASP A 28 -11.54 0.42 -7.13
C ASP A 28 -11.56 0.63 -8.65
N HIS A 29 -10.49 0.24 -9.35
CA HIS A 29 -10.46 0.24 -10.80
C HIS A 29 -11.41 -0.80 -11.43
N TRP A 30 -11.95 -1.75 -10.66
CA TRP A 30 -12.95 -2.72 -11.12
C TRP A 30 -14.39 -2.34 -10.76
N ASN A 31 -14.67 -1.11 -10.32
CA ASN A 31 -16.03 -0.71 -9.92
C ASN A 31 -17.09 -0.89 -11.01
N ASP A 32 -16.77 -0.53 -12.26
CA ASP A 32 -17.70 -0.69 -13.38
C ASP A 32 -17.95 -2.17 -13.69
N LEU A 33 -16.89 -2.98 -13.61
CA LEU A 33 -16.97 -4.42 -13.80
C LEU A 33 -17.80 -5.07 -12.70
N ALA A 34 -17.56 -4.72 -11.42
CA ALA A 34 -18.35 -5.19 -10.29
C ALA A 34 -19.83 -4.82 -10.43
N SER A 35 -20.13 -3.63 -10.98
CA SER A 35 -21.49 -3.19 -11.25
C SER A 35 -22.17 -4.03 -12.34
N LYS A 36 -21.42 -4.48 -13.37
CA LYS A 36 -21.93 -5.43 -14.37
C LYS A 36 -22.15 -6.82 -13.80
N PHE A 37 -21.21 -7.33 -12.99
CA PHE A 37 -21.41 -8.58 -12.25
C PHE A 37 -22.68 -8.52 -11.39
N LYS A 38 -22.87 -7.43 -10.64
CA LYS A 38 -24.07 -7.20 -9.84
C LYS A 38 -25.35 -7.24 -10.67
N SER A 39 -25.40 -6.53 -11.79
CA SER A 39 -26.58 -6.51 -12.68
C SER A 39 -26.93 -7.92 -13.18
N ASN A 40 -25.93 -8.68 -13.64
CA ASN A 40 -26.14 -10.05 -14.13
C ASN A 40 -26.53 -11.02 -13.02
N PHE A 41 -25.96 -10.85 -11.83
CA PHE A 41 -26.28 -11.63 -10.65
C PHE A 41 -27.72 -11.41 -10.19
N GLU A 42 -28.16 -10.15 -10.10
CA GLU A 42 -29.53 -9.78 -9.74
C GLU A 42 -30.54 -10.34 -10.75
N GLU A 43 -30.28 -10.24 -12.06
CA GLU A 43 -31.14 -10.86 -13.07
C GLU A 43 -31.21 -12.39 -12.94
N SER A 44 -30.07 -13.04 -12.68
CA SER A 44 -29.99 -14.50 -12.56
C SER A 44 -30.77 -15.01 -11.34
N ILE A 45 -30.66 -14.32 -10.19
CA ILE A 45 -31.41 -14.65 -8.99
C ILE A 45 -32.90 -14.40 -9.15
N LEU A 46 -33.29 -13.22 -9.65
CA LEU A 46 -34.69 -12.79 -9.67
C LEU A 46 -35.49 -13.53 -10.75
N ARG A 47 -34.90 -13.75 -11.92
CA ARG A 47 -35.62 -14.29 -13.10
C ARG A 47 -35.30 -15.75 -13.39
N ARG A 48 -34.31 -16.35 -12.71
CA ARG A 48 -33.81 -17.71 -13.01
C ARG A 48 -33.46 -17.87 -14.49
N VAL A 49 -32.83 -16.83 -15.05
CA VAL A 49 -32.32 -16.79 -16.43
C VAL A 49 -30.81 -16.84 -16.35
N SER A 50 -30.19 -17.65 -17.21
CA SER A 50 -28.73 -17.72 -17.25
C SER A 50 -28.14 -16.47 -17.85
N LYS A 51 -26.98 -16.07 -17.34
CA LYS A 51 -26.23 -14.90 -17.82
C LYS A 51 -24.75 -15.22 -17.92
N THR A 52 -24.11 -14.66 -18.93
CA THR A 52 -22.68 -14.84 -19.16
C THR A 52 -22.02 -13.49 -19.33
N LEU A 53 -20.96 -13.25 -18.57
CA LEU A 53 -20.10 -12.09 -18.74
C LEU A 53 -18.72 -12.58 -19.18
N ILE A 54 -18.28 -12.17 -20.36
CA ILE A 54 -16.93 -12.43 -20.87
C ILE A 54 -16.07 -11.20 -20.61
N VAL A 55 -15.08 -11.37 -19.74
CA VAL A 55 -14.08 -10.37 -19.37
C VAL A 55 -12.86 -10.54 -20.27
N ILE A 56 -12.62 -9.55 -21.11
CA ILE A 56 -11.56 -9.56 -22.13
C ILE A 56 -10.41 -8.69 -21.63
N GLY A 57 -9.18 -9.17 -21.65
CA GLY A 57 -8.04 -8.32 -21.32
C GLY A 57 -6.73 -8.96 -21.76
N GLU A 58 -5.71 -8.15 -22.00
CA GLU A 58 -4.39 -8.64 -22.39
C GLU A 58 -3.76 -9.54 -21.32
N GLN A 59 -2.71 -10.26 -21.68
CA GLN A 59 -1.93 -11.02 -20.72
C GLN A 59 -1.44 -10.11 -19.57
N SER A 60 -1.42 -10.62 -18.34
CA SER A 60 -0.95 -9.89 -17.16
C SER A 60 -1.78 -8.65 -16.75
N SER A 61 -3.00 -8.49 -17.29
CA SER A 61 -3.93 -7.41 -16.91
C SER A 61 -4.69 -7.66 -15.59
N GLY A 62 -4.60 -8.86 -15.00
CA GLY A 62 -5.24 -9.20 -13.73
C GLY A 62 -6.53 -10.04 -13.82
N LYS A 63 -6.80 -10.70 -14.95
CA LYS A 63 -7.97 -11.58 -15.11
C LYS A 63 -8.03 -12.75 -14.12
N THR A 64 -6.99 -13.57 -14.07
CA THR A 64 -6.87 -14.68 -13.11
C THR A 64 -6.88 -14.18 -11.66
N LEU A 65 -6.33 -12.98 -11.40
CA LEU A 65 -6.41 -12.34 -10.10
C LEU A 65 -7.86 -12.04 -9.71
N LEU A 66 -8.65 -11.46 -10.63
CA LEU A 66 -10.06 -11.20 -10.40
C LEU A 66 -10.88 -12.48 -10.20
N ALA A 67 -10.64 -13.51 -11.03
CA ALA A 67 -11.29 -14.82 -10.90
C ALA A 67 -11.03 -15.44 -9.51
N ASN A 68 -9.76 -15.49 -9.09
CA ASN A 68 -9.37 -15.98 -7.77
C ASN A 68 -9.95 -15.13 -6.65
N LYS A 69 -9.98 -13.80 -6.82
CA LYS A 69 -10.51 -12.88 -5.81
C LYS A 69 -12.02 -13.07 -5.61
N ILE A 70 -12.79 -13.32 -6.67
CA ILE A 70 -14.22 -13.64 -6.57
C ILE A 70 -14.44 -14.93 -5.78
N ASP A 71 -13.70 -16.00 -6.09
CA ASP A 71 -13.79 -17.29 -5.38
C ASP A 71 -13.38 -17.17 -3.90
N GLN A 72 -12.24 -16.54 -3.63
CA GLN A 72 -11.72 -16.34 -2.26
C GLN A 72 -12.68 -15.48 -1.42
N ASP A 73 -13.13 -14.35 -1.96
CA ASP A 73 -14.03 -13.46 -1.23
C ASP A 73 -15.39 -14.12 -0.97
N PHE A 74 -15.91 -14.90 -1.92
CA PHE A 74 -17.10 -15.71 -1.71
C PHE A 74 -16.90 -16.72 -0.55
N LYS A 75 -15.79 -17.46 -0.55
CA LYS A 75 -15.47 -18.44 0.50
C LYS A 75 -15.32 -17.79 1.88
N ILE A 76 -14.61 -16.65 1.95
CA ILE A 76 -14.43 -15.87 3.19
C ILE A 76 -15.79 -15.40 3.71
N THR A 77 -16.64 -14.82 2.85
CA THR A 77 -17.98 -14.38 3.25
C THR A 77 -18.85 -15.56 3.67
N LYS A 78 -18.76 -16.70 2.97
CA LYS A 78 -19.51 -17.91 3.29
C LYS A 78 -19.17 -18.46 4.67
N GLU A 79 -17.90 -18.41 5.06
CA GLU A 79 -17.47 -18.81 6.39
C GLU A 79 -17.93 -17.80 7.45
N LYS A 80 -17.82 -16.50 7.16
CA LYS A 80 -18.36 -15.46 8.05
C LYS A 80 -19.87 -15.59 8.29
N CYS A 81 -20.66 -15.95 7.27
CA CYS A 81 -22.11 -16.24 7.42
C CYS A 81 -22.37 -17.31 8.50
N ARG A 82 -21.44 -18.26 8.69
CA ARG A 82 -21.61 -19.36 9.64
C ARG A 82 -21.21 -18.95 11.06
N THR A 83 -20.22 -18.07 11.20
CA THR A 83 -19.58 -17.75 12.48
C THR A 83 -20.08 -16.46 13.14
N GLY A 84 -20.80 -15.57 12.44
CA GLY A 84 -21.30 -14.35 13.06
C GLY A 84 -21.92 -13.32 12.10
N ALA A 85 -22.10 -12.08 12.60
CA ALA A 85 -22.68 -10.97 11.85
C ALA A 85 -21.73 -10.49 10.73
N ILE A 86 -22.26 -10.36 9.52
CA ILE A 86 -21.54 -9.88 8.36
C ILE A 86 -21.57 -8.36 8.34
N GLU A 87 -20.40 -7.75 8.11
CA GLU A 87 -20.27 -6.34 7.77
C GLU A 87 -19.78 -6.19 6.32
N TYR A 88 -20.36 -5.23 5.61
CA TYR A 88 -19.90 -4.84 4.29
C TYR A 88 -18.42 -4.45 4.33
N ASP A 89 -17.66 -5.02 3.40
CA ASP A 89 -16.23 -4.77 3.26
C ASP A 89 -15.99 -4.26 1.85
N ARG A 90 -15.49 -3.03 1.74
CA ARG A 90 -15.15 -2.43 0.45
C ARG A 90 -14.03 -3.21 -0.26
N ASN A 91 -13.18 -3.93 0.44
CA ASN A 91 -12.08 -4.71 -0.15
C ASN A 91 -12.48 -6.15 -0.49
N ASN A 92 -13.77 -6.46 -0.44
CA ASN A 92 -14.34 -7.74 -0.81
C ASN A 92 -15.19 -7.57 -2.10
N ILE A 93 -14.76 -8.17 -3.21
CA ILE A 93 -15.42 -8.04 -4.51
C ILE A 93 -16.80 -8.70 -4.50
N TRP A 94 -16.94 -9.81 -3.77
CA TRP A 94 -18.23 -10.49 -3.61
C TRP A 94 -19.26 -9.58 -2.93
N HIS A 95 -18.87 -8.87 -1.87
CA HIS A 95 -19.74 -7.88 -1.22
C HIS A 95 -20.17 -6.76 -2.17
N ARG A 96 -19.27 -6.27 -3.05
CA ARG A 96 -19.61 -5.28 -4.09
C ARG A 96 -20.67 -5.80 -5.07
N ILE A 97 -20.65 -7.11 -5.36
CA ILE A 97 -21.58 -7.76 -6.29
C ILE A 97 -22.95 -7.99 -5.62
N VAL A 98 -22.98 -8.45 -4.35
CA VAL A 98 -24.21 -9.02 -3.77
C VAL A 98 -24.93 -8.13 -2.75
N SER A 99 -24.39 -6.99 -2.36
CA SER A 99 -24.96 -6.17 -1.28
C SER A 99 -26.22 -5.38 -1.64
N GLY A 100 -26.69 -5.45 -2.88
CA GLY A 100 -27.79 -4.61 -3.37
C GLY A 100 -27.48 -3.11 -3.30
N ALA A 101 -28.50 -2.26 -3.36
CA ALA A 101 -28.37 -0.82 -3.12
C ALA A 101 -28.13 -0.55 -1.63
N GLY A 102 -27.21 0.39 -1.31
CA GLY A 102 -26.99 0.83 0.08
C GLY A 102 -26.09 -0.07 0.94
N ARG A 103 -25.37 -1.04 0.37
CA ARG A 103 -24.39 -1.90 1.10
C ARG A 103 -25.04 -2.69 2.25
N ASN A 104 -26.18 -3.32 1.99
CA ASN A 104 -26.98 -3.99 3.01
C ASN A 104 -26.37 -5.35 3.41
N ASN A 105 -26.01 -5.49 4.69
CA ASN A 105 -25.42 -6.70 5.27
C ASN A 105 -26.34 -7.93 5.19
N GLU A 106 -27.64 -7.78 5.41
CA GLU A 106 -28.62 -8.87 5.33
C GLU A 106 -28.74 -9.42 3.91
N LEU A 107 -28.65 -8.54 2.91
CA LEU A 107 -28.63 -8.96 1.51
C LEU A 107 -27.37 -9.73 1.17
N ILE A 108 -26.21 -9.33 1.71
CA ILE A 108 -24.95 -10.07 1.54
C ILE A 108 -25.12 -11.49 2.08
N GLU A 109 -25.60 -11.63 3.31
CA GLU A 109 -25.81 -12.94 3.94
C GLU A 109 -26.79 -13.80 3.14
N LYS A 110 -27.97 -13.25 2.82
CA LYS A 110 -29.02 -13.94 2.05
C LYS A 110 -28.52 -14.41 0.69
N ASN A 111 -27.86 -13.53 -0.06
CA ASN A 111 -27.38 -13.84 -1.40
C ASN A 111 -26.21 -14.83 -1.36
N THR A 112 -25.31 -14.72 -0.39
CA THR A 112 -24.22 -15.70 -0.17
C THR A 112 -24.76 -17.07 0.21
N ASN A 113 -25.83 -17.12 1.02
CA ASN A 113 -26.47 -18.37 1.40
C ASN A 113 -27.21 -19.05 0.25
N LYS A 114 -27.79 -18.26 -0.65
CA LYS A 114 -28.47 -18.73 -1.87
C LYS A 114 -27.55 -18.92 -3.08
N SER A 115 -26.24 -18.77 -2.92
CA SER A 115 -25.29 -18.93 -4.02
C SER A 115 -24.31 -20.06 -3.74
N VAL A 116 -23.85 -20.69 -4.82
CA VAL A 116 -22.73 -21.64 -4.83
C VAL A 116 -21.81 -21.31 -5.99
N LEU A 117 -20.52 -21.57 -5.84
CA LEU A 117 -19.50 -21.21 -6.82
C LEU A 117 -18.75 -22.47 -7.28
N PHE A 118 -18.50 -22.56 -8.58
CA PHE A 118 -17.69 -23.60 -9.21
C PHE A 118 -16.67 -22.96 -10.15
N HIS A 119 -15.38 -23.28 -9.95
CA HIS A 119 -14.31 -22.87 -10.84
C HIS A 119 -14.00 -24.04 -11.77
N ILE A 120 -14.13 -23.83 -13.08
CA ILE A 120 -13.82 -24.84 -14.08
C ILE A 120 -12.32 -25.08 -14.11
N GLU A 121 -11.93 -26.34 -13.94
CA GLU A 121 -10.58 -26.81 -14.23
C GLU A 121 -10.41 -27.01 -15.74
N ASN A 122 -9.18 -26.87 -16.27
CA ASN A 122 -8.86 -27.06 -17.68
C ASN A 122 -9.00 -28.53 -18.12
N ASN A 123 -10.23 -29.04 -18.18
CA ASN A 123 -10.56 -30.40 -18.57
C ASN A 123 -11.72 -30.38 -19.58
N SER A 124 -11.81 -31.38 -20.45
CA SER A 124 -12.87 -31.49 -21.48
C SER A 124 -14.21 -32.01 -20.94
N LYS A 125 -14.26 -32.42 -19.66
CA LYS A 125 -15.48 -32.93 -18.99
C LYS A 125 -16.22 -31.87 -18.18
N TRP A 126 -15.75 -30.62 -18.20
CA TRP A 126 -16.24 -29.55 -17.35
C TRP A 126 -17.75 -29.33 -17.48
N VAL A 127 -18.33 -29.56 -18.67
CA VAL A 127 -19.77 -29.40 -18.89
C VAL A 127 -20.57 -30.40 -18.05
N ASP A 128 -20.14 -31.65 -17.99
CA ASP A 128 -20.82 -32.69 -17.19
C ASP A 128 -20.65 -32.43 -15.68
N ASP A 129 -19.48 -31.95 -15.27
CA ASP A 129 -19.21 -31.55 -13.89
C ASP A 129 -20.11 -30.38 -13.48
N VAL A 130 -20.20 -29.34 -14.32
CA VAL A 130 -21.05 -28.16 -14.08
C VAL A 130 -22.54 -28.53 -14.12
N LYS A 131 -22.99 -29.42 -15.01
CA LYS A 131 -24.36 -29.94 -15.01
C LYS A 131 -24.70 -30.64 -13.70
N THR A 132 -23.82 -31.53 -13.26
CA THR A 132 -23.99 -32.28 -12.00
C THR A 132 -24.03 -31.32 -10.81
N PHE A 133 -23.13 -30.33 -10.79
CA PHE A 133 -23.07 -29.29 -9.78
C PHE A 133 -24.35 -28.44 -9.73
N CYS A 134 -24.80 -27.93 -10.88
CA CYS A 134 -26.02 -27.13 -10.99
C CYS A 134 -27.27 -27.94 -10.62
N GLY A 135 -27.36 -29.19 -11.08
CA GLY A 135 -28.47 -30.10 -10.74
C GLY A 135 -28.54 -30.37 -9.23
N SER A 136 -27.40 -30.56 -8.59
CA SER A 136 -27.29 -30.76 -7.14
C SER A 136 -27.60 -29.51 -6.31
N ASN A 137 -27.63 -28.32 -6.95
CA ASN A 137 -27.85 -27.03 -6.31
C ASN A 137 -29.01 -26.24 -6.96
N SER A 138 -30.05 -26.95 -7.42
CA SER A 138 -31.17 -26.37 -8.18
C SER A 138 -31.96 -25.27 -7.43
N ASP A 139 -31.94 -25.28 -6.09
CA ASP A 139 -32.55 -24.23 -5.25
C ASP A 139 -31.71 -22.96 -5.15
N ARG A 140 -30.44 -23.00 -5.57
CA ARG A 140 -29.45 -21.92 -5.45
C ARG A 140 -29.07 -21.34 -6.81
N THR A 141 -28.41 -20.19 -6.77
CA THR A 141 -27.77 -19.59 -7.95
C THR A 141 -26.36 -20.13 -8.06
N CYS A 142 -26.08 -20.79 -9.19
CA CYS A 142 -24.76 -21.33 -9.47
C CYS A 142 -23.92 -20.30 -10.21
N ILE A 143 -22.77 -19.96 -9.66
CA ILE A 143 -21.78 -19.07 -10.27
C ILE A 143 -20.64 -19.92 -10.80
N ILE A 144 -20.41 -19.84 -12.10
CA ILE A 144 -19.42 -20.66 -12.80
C ILE A 144 -18.32 -19.75 -13.32
N ILE A 145 -17.08 -20.00 -12.91
CA ILE A 145 -15.90 -19.28 -13.36
C ILE A 145 -15.17 -20.14 -14.40
N ALA A 146 -14.94 -19.58 -15.59
CA ALA A 146 -14.14 -20.19 -16.65
C ALA A 146 -12.94 -19.30 -16.97
N ASP A 147 -11.74 -19.67 -16.53
CA ASP A 147 -10.51 -18.91 -16.84
C ASP A 147 -9.86 -19.42 -18.13
N ASN A 148 -9.22 -18.51 -18.88
CA ASN A 148 -8.60 -18.77 -20.18
C ASN A 148 -9.50 -19.54 -21.17
N CYS A 149 -10.76 -19.11 -21.31
CA CYS A 149 -11.76 -19.84 -22.10
C CYS A 149 -11.51 -19.85 -23.63
N GLU A 150 -10.52 -19.10 -24.12
CA GLU A 150 -10.01 -19.22 -25.50
C GLU A 150 -9.32 -20.56 -25.77
N ASN A 151 -8.86 -21.25 -24.72
CA ASN A 151 -8.21 -22.53 -24.86
C ASN A 151 -9.21 -23.62 -25.29
N HIS A 152 -8.67 -24.66 -25.92
CA HIS A 152 -9.48 -25.70 -26.55
C HIS A 152 -10.46 -26.39 -25.59
N TYR A 153 -10.11 -26.54 -24.30
CA TYR A 153 -10.93 -27.23 -23.30
C TYR A 153 -12.37 -26.72 -23.24
N PHE A 154 -12.56 -25.39 -23.43
CA PHE A 154 -13.86 -24.77 -23.29
C PHE A 154 -14.80 -25.23 -24.41
N ILE A 155 -14.35 -25.11 -25.66
CA ILE A 155 -15.12 -25.52 -26.85
C ILE A 155 -15.23 -27.04 -26.93
N GLN A 156 -14.16 -27.77 -26.61
CA GLN A 156 -14.18 -29.23 -26.54
C GLN A 156 -15.24 -29.73 -25.56
N GLY A 157 -15.30 -29.15 -24.36
CA GLY A 157 -16.30 -29.54 -23.37
C GLY A 157 -17.74 -29.26 -23.82
N ILE A 158 -18.01 -28.12 -24.44
CA ILE A 158 -19.34 -27.81 -24.99
C ILE A 158 -19.73 -28.79 -26.10
N LEU A 159 -18.77 -29.20 -26.93
CA LEU A 159 -18.98 -30.14 -28.02
C LEU A 159 -18.89 -31.61 -27.57
N GLY A 160 -18.52 -31.90 -26.32
CA GLY A 160 -18.29 -33.25 -25.83
C GLY A 160 -17.20 -33.99 -26.62
N MET A 161 -16.19 -33.25 -27.08
CA MET A 161 -15.08 -33.79 -27.88
C MET A 161 -13.89 -34.14 -27.00
N THR A 162 -13.21 -35.22 -27.34
CA THR A 162 -11.92 -35.62 -26.75
C THR A 162 -10.77 -34.78 -27.32
N ASP A 163 -9.61 -34.82 -26.64
CA ASP A 163 -8.39 -34.17 -27.14
C ASP A 163 -7.92 -34.74 -28.47
N THR A 164 -8.07 -36.06 -28.66
CA THR A 164 -7.69 -36.74 -29.90
C THR A 164 -8.54 -36.28 -31.08
N GLU A 165 -9.86 -36.17 -30.90
CA GLU A 165 -10.77 -35.69 -31.95
C GLU A 165 -10.50 -34.23 -32.29
N PHE A 166 -10.24 -33.39 -31.29
CA PHE A 166 -9.97 -31.98 -31.50
C PHE A 166 -8.64 -31.75 -32.23
N LEU A 167 -7.58 -32.50 -31.89
CA LEU A 167 -6.29 -32.39 -32.58
C LEU A 167 -6.37 -32.79 -34.06
N GLN A 168 -7.29 -33.69 -34.43
CA GLN A 168 -7.48 -34.11 -35.82
C GLN A 168 -8.21 -33.07 -36.68
N VAL A 169 -9.17 -32.35 -36.10
CA VAL A 169 -10.01 -31.37 -36.83
C VAL A 169 -9.43 -29.95 -36.73
N GLY A 170 -8.80 -29.62 -35.61
CA GLY A 170 -8.36 -28.26 -35.26
C GLY A 170 -9.53 -27.34 -34.91
N PHE A 171 -9.22 -26.12 -34.44
CA PHE A 171 -10.23 -25.10 -34.20
C PHE A 171 -10.75 -24.52 -35.52
N THR A 172 -12.07 -24.55 -35.73
CA THR A 172 -12.71 -24.03 -36.95
C THR A 172 -13.93 -23.17 -36.62
N GLU A 173 -14.28 -22.24 -37.51
CA GLU A 173 -15.47 -21.39 -37.34
C GLU A 173 -16.79 -22.19 -37.21
N PRO A 174 -17.05 -23.26 -38.01
CA PRO A 174 -18.21 -24.11 -37.81
C PRO A 174 -18.30 -24.75 -36.41
N MET A 175 -17.16 -25.08 -35.80
CA MET A 175 -17.14 -25.61 -34.43
C MET A 175 -17.55 -24.55 -33.42
N LEU A 176 -17.13 -23.30 -33.60
CA LEU A 176 -17.55 -22.19 -32.74
C LEU A 176 -19.07 -21.98 -32.84
N VAL A 177 -19.64 -22.02 -34.05
CA VAL A 177 -21.09 -21.92 -34.26
C VAL A 177 -21.84 -23.08 -33.58
N ALA A 178 -21.36 -24.31 -33.76
CA ALA A 178 -21.95 -25.48 -33.10
C ALA A 178 -21.84 -25.40 -31.57
N ALA A 179 -20.71 -24.90 -31.04
CA ALA A 179 -20.52 -24.69 -29.62
C ALA A 179 -21.46 -23.61 -29.08
N ALA A 180 -21.62 -22.48 -29.78
CA ALA A 180 -22.58 -21.44 -29.41
C ALA A 180 -24.03 -21.98 -29.35
N GLN A 181 -24.43 -22.78 -30.35
CA GLN A 181 -25.76 -23.43 -30.36
C GLN A 181 -25.97 -24.35 -29.16
N ARG A 182 -24.98 -25.22 -28.86
CA ARG A 182 -25.05 -26.12 -27.70
C ARG A 182 -25.03 -25.36 -26.39
N TYR A 183 -24.22 -24.31 -26.28
CA TYR A 183 -24.16 -23.45 -25.09
C TYR A 183 -25.51 -22.80 -24.79
N VAL A 184 -26.20 -22.28 -25.82
CA VAL A 184 -27.57 -21.74 -25.67
C VAL A 184 -28.54 -22.82 -25.20
N ALA A 185 -28.47 -24.03 -25.76
CA ALA A 185 -29.32 -25.15 -25.34
C ALA A 185 -29.07 -25.55 -23.87
N LEU A 186 -27.80 -25.58 -23.45
CA LEU A 186 -27.41 -25.83 -22.06
C LEU A 186 -27.98 -24.77 -21.12
N CYS A 187 -27.80 -23.48 -21.43
CA CYS A 187 -28.32 -22.36 -20.64
C CYS A 187 -29.86 -22.29 -20.58
N ARG A 188 -30.57 -22.87 -21.55
CA ARG A 188 -32.04 -22.97 -21.53
C ARG A 188 -32.55 -24.13 -20.66
N ASN A 189 -31.74 -25.19 -20.54
CA ASN A 189 -32.10 -26.43 -19.87
C ASN A 189 -31.24 -26.66 -18.62
N ASP A 190 -30.20 -27.49 -18.73
CA ASP A 190 -29.42 -28.00 -17.59
C ASP A 190 -28.73 -26.92 -16.77
N LEU A 191 -28.38 -25.79 -17.41
CA LEU A 191 -27.63 -24.68 -16.80
C LEU A 191 -28.52 -23.45 -16.58
N ARG A 192 -29.85 -23.63 -16.53
CA ARG A 192 -30.80 -22.54 -16.36
C ARG A 192 -30.62 -21.82 -15.01
N GLY A 193 -30.50 -20.50 -15.07
CA GLY A 193 -30.31 -19.65 -13.89
C GLY A 193 -28.87 -19.62 -13.35
N ALA A 194 -27.93 -20.25 -14.05
CA ALA A 194 -26.51 -20.15 -13.76
C ALA A 194 -25.91 -18.84 -14.30
N MET A 195 -24.98 -18.27 -13.56
CA MET A 195 -24.21 -17.10 -13.97
C MET A 195 -22.78 -17.51 -14.31
N PHE A 196 -22.35 -17.24 -15.54
CA PHE A 196 -21.00 -17.51 -16.03
C PHE A 196 -20.14 -16.25 -16.00
N ALA A 197 -18.95 -16.38 -15.45
CA ALA A 197 -17.86 -15.42 -15.50
C ALA A 197 -16.73 -16.03 -16.32
N MET A 198 -16.57 -15.59 -17.56
CA MET A 198 -15.57 -16.12 -18.49
C MET A 198 -14.44 -15.12 -18.63
N PHE A 199 -13.19 -15.57 -18.59
CA PHE A 199 -12.02 -14.72 -18.73
C PHE A 199 -11.20 -15.16 -19.93
N THR A 200 -10.79 -14.21 -20.77
CA THR A 200 -10.04 -14.52 -21.99
C THR A 200 -9.04 -13.45 -22.39
N ASN A 201 -7.93 -13.88 -23.00
CA ASN A 201 -6.99 -13.01 -23.69
C ASN A 201 -7.37 -12.72 -25.15
N SER A 202 -8.33 -13.46 -25.71
CA SER A 202 -8.66 -13.41 -27.14
C SER A 202 -9.94 -12.61 -27.40
N SER A 203 -9.78 -11.35 -27.82
CA SER A 203 -10.91 -10.50 -28.25
C SER A 203 -11.67 -11.12 -29.43
N SER A 204 -10.96 -11.73 -30.38
CA SER A 204 -11.58 -12.37 -31.55
C SER A 204 -12.46 -13.56 -31.16
N PHE A 205 -12.03 -14.39 -30.21
CA PHE A 205 -12.85 -15.46 -29.64
C PHE A 205 -14.09 -14.88 -28.95
N ALA A 206 -13.91 -13.92 -28.04
CA ALA A 206 -14.99 -13.33 -27.26
C ALA A 206 -16.07 -12.68 -28.13
N GLU A 207 -15.66 -11.88 -29.13
CA GLU A 207 -16.56 -11.22 -30.07
C GLU A 207 -17.33 -12.23 -30.93
N SER A 208 -16.63 -13.25 -31.43
CA SER A 208 -17.24 -14.26 -32.30
C SER A 208 -18.22 -15.13 -31.51
N PHE A 209 -17.84 -15.60 -30.32
CA PHE A 209 -18.72 -16.39 -29.46
C PHE A 209 -19.94 -15.57 -29.01
N HIS A 210 -19.74 -14.32 -28.58
CA HIS A 210 -20.82 -13.40 -28.23
C HIS A 210 -21.80 -13.21 -29.38
N LYS A 211 -21.29 -12.96 -30.61
CA LYS A 211 -22.10 -12.80 -31.81
C LYS A 211 -22.94 -14.04 -32.10
N GLU A 212 -22.33 -15.22 -32.11
CA GLU A 212 -23.05 -16.46 -32.45
C GLU A 212 -24.07 -16.86 -31.38
N VAL A 213 -23.75 -16.68 -30.09
CA VAL A 213 -24.70 -16.95 -29.00
C VAL A 213 -25.89 -15.98 -29.03
N ASN A 214 -25.63 -14.67 -29.17
CA ASN A 214 -26.69 -13.67 -29.10
C ASN A 214 -27.59 -13.62 -30.35
N LYS A 215 -27.17 -14.17 -31.50
CA LYS A 215 -28.06 -14.46 -32.62
C LYS A 215 -29.21 -15.40 -32.23
N LEU A 216 -28.93 -16.37 -31.36
CA LEU A 216 -29.88 -17.42 -30.95
C LEU A 216 -30.62 -17.06 -29.66
N HIS A 217 -29.97 -16.31 -28.76
CA HIS A 217 -30.55 -15.82 -27.53
C HIS A 217 -29.99 -14.44 -27.18
N ASN A 218 -30.74 -13.39 -27.54
CA ASN A 218 -30.33 -12.02 -27.27
C ASN A 218 -30.00 -11.79 -25.78
N ARG A 219 -28.89 -11.11 -25.50
CA ARG A 219 -28.39 -10.74 -24.16
C ARG A 219 -28.11 -11.92 -23.21
N LEU A 220 -27.82 -13.11 -23.74
CA LEU A 220 -27.33 -14.23 -22.92
C LEU A 220 -25.86 -14.04 -22.56
N VAL A 221 -25.08 -13.49 -23.49
CA VAL A 221 -23.66 -13.20 -23.33
C VAL A 221 -23.43 -11.70 -23.46
N GLU A 222 -22.60 -11.13 -22.60
CA GLU A 222 -22.12 -9.76 -22.71
C GLU A 222 -20.59 -9.76 -22.64
N ASN A 223 -19.96 -8.90 -23.44
CA ASN A 223 -18.52 -8.71 -23.41
C ASN A 223 -18.18 -7.42 -22.68
N ILE A 224 -17.15 -7.45 -21.85
CA ILE A 224 -16.62 -6.28 -21.16
C ILE A 224 -15.09 -6.32 -21.18
N PRO A 225 -14.40 -5.24 -21.60
CA PRO A 225 -12.97 -5.15 -21.40
C PRO A 225 -12.65 -5.06 -19.90
N LEU A 226 -11.60 -5.75 -19.46
CA LEU A 226 -11.06 -5.60 -18.12
C LEU A 226 -10.51 -4.17 -17.99
N PRO A 227 -11.04 -3.36 -17.06
CA PRO A 227 -10.55 -2.00 -16.89
C PRO A 227 -9.07 -1.98 -16.51
N ILE A 228 -8.27 -1.24 -17.28
CA ILE A 228 -6.88 -0.95 -16.94
C ILE A 228 -6.90 0.21 -15.93
N PRO A 229 -6.18 0.11 -14.80
CA PRO A 229 -6.11 1.20 -13.84
C PRO A 229 -5.52 2.47 -14.48
N SER A 230 -5.97 3.64 -13.99
CA SER A 230 -5.33 4.91 -14.34
C SER A 230 -3.83 4.86 -13.99
N PRO A 231 -2.97 5.69 -14.62
CA PRO A 231 -1.54 5.74 -14.25
C PRO A 231 -1.31 5.96 -12.75
N GLN A 232 -2.13 6.78 -12.12
CA GLN A 232 -2.10 7.04 -10.68
C GLN A 232 -2.47 5.80 -9.85
N ASP A 233 -3.57 5.12 -10.20
CA ASP A 233 -3.99 3.90 -9.51
C ASP A 233 -2.96 2.78 -9.70
N LYS A 234 -2.41 2.66 -10.91
CA LYS A 234 -1.37 1.69 -11.26
C LYS A 234 -0.14 1.92 -10.40
N GLU A 235 0.35 3.16 -10.33
CA GLU A 235 1.48 3.49 -9.48
C GLU A 235 1.20 3.23 -7.99
N THR A 236 0.01 3.59 -7.51
CA THR A 236 -0.40 3.30 -6.12
C THR A 236 -0.36 1.81 -5.80
N ILE A 237 -0.89 0.96 -6.70
CA ILE A 237 -0.86 -0.50 -6.55
C ILE A 237 0.58 -1.01 -6.49
N ILE A 238 1.44 -0.56 -7.40
CA ILE A 238 2.85 -0.97 -7.46
C ILE A 238 3.62 -0.50 -6.23
N ARG A 239 3.46 0.76 -5.84
CA ARG A 239 4.14 1.37 -4.69
C ARG A 239 3.76 0.67 -3.40
N VAL A 240 2.47 0.53 -3.11
CA VAL A 240 2.00 -0.12 -1.88
C VAL A 240 2.49 -1.56 -1.80
N ASN A 241 2.38 -2.33 -2.89
CA ASN A 241 2.83 -3.71 -2.88
C ASN A 241 4.35 -3.85 -2.84
N THR A 242 5.10 -2.93 -3.45
CA THR A 242 6.55 -2.85 -3.28
C THR A 242 6.90 -2.64 -1.80
N ASN A 243 6.31 -1.63 -1.15
CA ASN A 243 6.57 -1.31 0.26
C ASN A 243 6.10 -2.42 1.22
N ARG A 244 5.02 -3.13 0.89
CA ARG A 244 4.48 -4.21 1.73
C ARG A 244 5.30 -5.50 1.65
N LEU A 245 5.88 -5.81 0.49
CA LEU A 245 6.63 -7.05 0.27
C LEU A 245 8.15 -6.91 0.48
N ASN A 246 8.70 -5.70 0.40
CA ASN A 246 10.14 -5.49 0.32
C ASN A 246 10.75 -4.79 1.53
N PRO A 247 12.07 -4.96 1.76
CA PRO A 247 12.83 -4.26 2.81
C PRO A 247 13.22 -2.83 2.40
N PHE A 248 12.89 -2.41 1.19
CA PHE A 248 13.14 -1.05 0.71
C PHE A 248 11.87 -0.52 0.08
N SER A 249 11.68 0.79 0.18
CA SER A 249 10.52 1.43 -0.43
C SER A 249 10.65 1.49 -1.96
N TYR A 250 9.52 1.69 -2.62
CA TYR A 250 9.42 2.07 -4.03
C TYR A 250 10.29 3.29 -4.36
N TRP A 251 10.26 4.31 -3.49
CA TRP A 251 11.00 5.56 -3.68
C TRP A 251 12.51 5.40 -3.59
N TYR A 252 12.97 4.60 -2.64
CA TYR A 252 14.36 4.25 -2.50
C TYR A 252 14.90 3.57 -3.76
N CYS A 253 14.09 2.69 -4.37
CA CYS A 253 14.42 2.06 -5.65
C CYS A 253 14.63 3.11 -6.74
N LEU A 254 13.68 4.04 -6.89
CA LEU A 254 13.78 5.09 -7.90
C LEU A 254 14.92 6.07 -7.62
N ASP A 255 15.13 6.50 -6.39
CA ASP A 255 16.11 7.53 -6.06
C ASP A 255 17.53 7.13 -6.46
N ARG A 256 17.86 5.86 -6.29
CA ARG A 256 19.17 5.30 -6.66
C ARG A 256 19.28 4.95 -8.14
N ALA A 257 18.17 4.86 -8.86
CA ALA A 257 18.12 4.49 -10.26
C ALA A 257 18.67 5.58 -11.21
N GLY A 258 19.22 5.16 -12.35
CA GLY A 258 19.63 6.04 -13.46
C GLY A 258 18.48 6.88 -14.02
N VAL A 259 18.84 7.86 -14.85
CA VAL A 259 17.84 8.68 -15.55
C VAL A 259 16.98 7.77 -16.44
N ASP A 260 17.63 6.88 -17.18
CA ASP A 260 16.96 5.98 -18.12
C ASP A 260 16.03 5.01 -17.39
N GLU A 261 16.45 4.43 -16.26
CA GLU A 261 15.60 3.54 -15.47
C GLU A 261 14.37 4.25 -14.91
N LYS A 262 14.49 5.49 -14.42
CA LYS A 262 13.35 6.28 -13.95
C LYS A 262 12.36 6.57 -15.07
N LEU A 263 12.87 6.96 -16.24
CA LEU A 263 12.03 7.25 -17.41
C LEU A 263 11.33 5.99 -17.92
N ASN A 264 12.01 4.84 -17.88
CA ASN A 264 11.39 3.55 -18.21
C ASN A 264 10.27 3.20 -17.21
N VAL A 265 10.45 3.40 -15.90
CA VAL A 265 9.35 3.18 -14.93
C VAL A 265 8.17 4.11 -15.23
N LEU A 266 8.42 5.39 -15.50
CA LEU A 266 7.37 6.35 -15.87
C LEU A 266 6.63 5.94 -17.15
N GLU A 267 7.36 5.50 -18.18
CA GLU A 267 6.79 5.01 -19.42
C GLU A 267 5.87 3.80 -19.18
N LYS A 268 6.34 2.81 -18.40
CA LYS A 268 5.54 1.61 -18.07
C LYS A 268 4.31 1.90 -17.21
N ILE A 269 4.38 2.92 -16.35
CA ILE A 269 3.22 3.38 -15.58
C ILE A 269 2.17 4.02 -16.49
N LYS A 270 2.62 4.84 -17.45
CA LYS A 270 1.74 5.58 -18.38
C LYS A 270 1.24 4.72 -19.56
N SER A 271 1.90 3.62 -19.89
CA SER A 271 1.45 2.70 -20.94
C SER A 271 0.22 1.89 -20.51
N GLU A 272 -0.48 1.30 -21.48
CA GLU A 272 -1.63 0.41 -21.25
C GLU A 272 -1.21 -1.00 -20.78
N SER A 273 0.10 -1.26 -20.63
CA SER A 273 0.63 -2.54 -20.17
C SER A 273 0.18 -2.92 -18.75
N GLY A 274 0.19 -4.22 -18.47
CA GLY A 274 -0.15 -4.77 -17.15
C GLY A 274 0.84 -4.43 -16.03
N PHE A 275 0.57 -4.90 -14.82
CA PHE A 275 1.36 -4.59 -13.62
C PHE A 275 2.79 -5.19 -13.65
N LYS A 276 2.94 -6.34 -14.30
CA LYS A 276 4.22 -7.08 -14.35
C LYS A 276 5.36 -6.22 -14.90
N ASP A 277 5.14 -5.57 -16.03
CA ASP A 277 6.14 -4.73 -16.69
C ASP A 277 6.59 -3.56 -15.79
N VAL A 278 5.68 -3.03 -14.97
CA VAL A 278 6.00 -1.96 -14.04
C VAL A 278 6.82 -2.49 -12.86
N PHE A 279 6.45 -3.65 -12.28
CA PHE A 279 7.27 -4.29 -11.25
C PHE A 279 8.67 -4.63 -11.78
N GLU A 280 8.79 -5.19 -12.98
CA GLU A 280 10.07 -5.47 -13.63
C GLU A 280 10.91 -4.20 -13.87
N ALA A 281 10.25 -3.09 -14.24
CA ALA A 281 10.93 -1.81 -14.40
C ALA A 281 11.48 -1.27 -13.07
N VAL A 282 10.72 -1.40 -11.98
CA VAL A 282 11.15 -1.01 -10.62
C VAL A 282 12.27 -1.91 -10.11
N ASP A 283 12.17 -3.21 -10.33
CA ASP A 283 13.21 -4.18 -10.00
C ASP A 283 14.51 -3.87 -10.75
N SER A 284 14.40 -3.58 -12.05
CA SER A 284 15.54 -3.16 -12.87
C SER A 284 16.16 -1.85 -12.37
N ALA A 285 15.34 -0.92 -11.86
CA ALA A 285 15.77 0.37 -11.35
C ALA A 285 16.68 0.21 -10.11
N ILE A 286 16.36 -0.71 -9.19
CA ILE A 286 17.21 -1.00 -8.03
C ILE A 286 18.40 -1.90 -8.38
N GLN A 287 18.24 -2.87 -9.29
CA GLN A 287 19.34 -3.77 -9.70
C GLN A 287 20.50 -3.02 -10.35
N LYS A 288 20.18 -2.04 -11.21
CA LYS A 288 21.19 -1.24 -11.92
C LYS A 288 21.72 -0.07 -11.09
N ALA A 289 21.15 0.18 -9.91
CA ALA A 289 21.61 1.24 -9.04
C ALA A 289 23.02 0.92 -8.51
N SER A 290 23.96 1.86 -8.69
CA SER A 290 25.28 1.73 -8.07
C SER A 290 25.15 1.71 -6.53
N PRO A 291 25.83 0.80 -5.83
CA PRO A 291 25.92 0.79 -4.36
C PRO A 291 26.46 2.11 -3.78
N SER A 292 27.29 2.84 -4.53
CA SER A 292 27.89 4.11 -4.09
C SER A 292 27.05 5.35 -4.40
N ARG A 293 25.97 5.21 -5.19
CA ARG A 293 25.18 6.37 -5.62
C ARG A 293 24.30 6.86 -4.48
N VAL A 294 24.51 8.11 -4.09
CA VAL A 294 23.58 8.87 -3.26
C VAL A 294 22.32 9.13 -4.08
N GLY A 295 21.20 8.55 -3.64
CA GLY A 295 19.92 8.67 -4.33
C GLY A 295 19.49 10.14 -4.52
N ARG A 296 18.80 10.42 -5.64
CA ARG A 296 18.24 11.74 -5.94
C ARG A 296 16.76 11.61 -6.30
N PRO A 297 15.86 12.50 -5.82
CA PRO A 297 16.14 13.60 -4.89
C PRO A 297 16.52 13.08 -3.50
N PRO A 298 17.18 13.92 -2.67
CA PRO A 298 17.62 13.48 -1.36
C PRO A 298 16.43 13.12 -0.47
N LYS A 299 16.60 12.07 0.33
CA LYS A 299 15.69 11.68 1.40
C LYS A 299 15.56 12.81 2.43
N LYS A 300 14.36 13.36 2.57
CA LYS A 300 14.03 14.48 3.46
C LYS A 300 13.02 14.15 4.56
N CYS A 301 12.52 12.91 4.64
CA CYS A 301 11.62 12.54 5.72
C CYS A 301 12.40 12.40 7.04
N LEU A 302 11.97 13.13 8.06
CA LEU A 302 12.63 13.26 9.34
C LEU A 302 11.67 12.93 10.48
N LEU A 303 11.97 11.87 11.20
CA LEU A 303 11.31 11.49 12.45
C LEU A 303 12.14 12.05 13.60
N THR A 304 11.63 13.09 14.26
CA THR A 304 12.34 13.75 15.36
C THR A 304 11.77 13.32 16.71
N LEU A 305 12.63 12.87 17.63
CA LEU A 305 12.31 12.76 19.04
C LEU A 305 12.88 13.98 19.77
N PHE A 306 12.00 14.79 20.34
CA PHE A 306 12.38 15.78 21.36
C PHE A 306 12.33 15.12 22.74
N ALA A 307 13.50 14.92 23.34
CA ALA A 307 13.68 14.29 24.64
C ALA A 307 14.11 15.32 25.68
N PHE A 308 13.25 15.59 26.67
CA PHE A 308 13.59 16.43 27.83
C PHE A 308 14.24 15.56 28.91
N THR A 309 15.37 15.99 29.48
CA THR A 309 16.06 15.26 30.55
C THR A 309 16.39 16.13 31.78
N ASP A 310 16.56 15.49 32.94
CA ASP A 310 16.87 16.18 34.21
C ASP A 310 18.36 16.54 34.37
N GLN A 311 19.17 16.17 33.38
CA GLN A 311 20.61 16.44 33.34
C GLN A 311 20.88 17.92 33.03
N ASN A 312 21.80 18.53 33.78
CA ASN A 312 22.23 19.91 33.55
C ASN A 312 23.30 20.03 32.45
N ASP A 313 24.09 18.97 32.26
CA ASP A 313 25.05 18.84 31.16
C ASP A 313 24.67 17.58 30.38
N ILE A 314 24.32 17.77 29.11
CA ILE A 314 23.91 16.68 28.23
C ILE A 314 24.99 16.27 27.23
N THR A 315 26.18 16.87 27.32
CA THR A 315 27.29 16.64 26.39
C THR A 315 27.65 15.15 26.36
N GLY A 316 27.70 14.54 25.17
CA GLY A 316 28.06 13.13 25.01
C GLY A 316 26.95 12.13 25.35
N LEU A 317 25.76 12.58 25.79
CA LEU A 317 24.69 11.66 26.20
C LEU A 317 24.05 10.96 25.00
N ILE A 318 23.95 11.59 23.84
CA ILE A 318 23.36 10.94 22.65
C ILE A 318 24.23 9.74 22.20
N GLU A 319 25.55 9.85 22.32
CA GLU A 319 26.51 8.82 21.97
C GLU A 319 26.36 7.58 22.86
N SER A 320 25.85 7.73 24.09
CA SER A 320 25.52 6.62 24.98
C SER A 320 24.43 5.68 24.43
N LEU A 321 23.70 6.09 23.39
CA LEU A 321 22.73 5.24 22.70
C LEU A 321 23.39 4.18 21.80
N GLU A 322 24.69 4.32 21.50
CA GLU A 322 25.48 3.40 20.67
C GLU A 322 24.92 3.21 19.25
N ILE A 323 24.29 4.23 18.69
CA ILE A 323 23.82 4.23 17.30
C ILE A 323 24.95 4.78 16.41
N SER A 324 25.46 3.96 15.49
CA SER A 324 26.52 4.36 14.55
C SER A 324 26.05 5.41 13.53
N GLU A 325 27.00 6.12 12.90
CA GLU A 325 26.74 7.08 11.79
C GLU A 325 25.84 8.26 12.17
N LEU A 326 26.16 8.90 13.31
CA LEU A 326 25.50 10.12 13.76
C LEU A 326 26.15 11.37 13.16
N GLU A 327 25.34 12.40 12.91
CA GLU A 327 25.77 13.73 12.50
C GLU A 327 25.17 14.77 13.45
N HIS A 328 26.02 15.47 14.21
CA HIS A 328 25.60 16.61 15.04
C HIS A 328 25.27 17.82 14.18
N ASN A 329 24.07 18.36 14.39
CA ASN A 329 23.50 19.49 13.66
C ASN A 329 23.71 20.81 14.41
N ILE A 330 24.40 20.77 15.54
CA ILE A 330 24.79 21.90 16.37
C ILE A 330 26.29 21.78 16.73
N ASN A 331 26.85 22.83 17.32
CA ASN A 331 28.14 22.78 18.03
C ASN A 331 27.93 22.19 19.43
N ASP A 332 28.99 21.72 20.09
CA ASP A 332 28.89 21.12 21.42
C ASP A 332 28.26 22.11 22.41
N ASN A 333 27.17 21.69 23.06
CA ASN A 333 26.41 22.54 23.96
C ASN A 333 25.80 21.73 25.11
N ILE A 334 25.91 22.27 26.33
CA ILE A 334 25.48 21.60 27.56
C ILE A 334 23.95 21.59 27.76
N PHE A 335 23.20 22.39 27.00
CA PHE A 335 21.74 22.53 27.16
C PHE A 335 20.92 21.86 26.06
N VAL A 336 21.42 21.86 24.83
CA VAL A 336 20.70 21.28 23.67
C VAL A 336 21.69 20.57 22.74
N ASP A 337 21.40 19.32 22.40
CA ASP A 337 22.12 18.57 21.37
C ASP A 337 21.13 18.05 20.31
N VAL A 338 21.58 18.05 19.05
CA VAL A 338 20.77 17.67 17.89
C VAL A 338 21.55 16.71 17.01
N ALA A 339 21.27 15.42 17.14
CA ALA A 339 21.90 14.39 16.31
C ALA A 339 20.93 13.80 15.29
N THR A 340 21.39 13.62 14.06
CA THR A 340 20.63 12.94 13.00
C THR A 340 21.33 11.65 12.61
N PHE A 341 20.60 10.54 12.63
CA PHE A 341 21.04 9.22 12.21
C PHE A 341 20.41 8.88 10.85
N LYS A 342 21.26 8.72 9.83
CA LYS A 342 20.81 8.44 8.46
C LYS A 342 20.66 6.94 8.20
N ASN A 343 21.55 6.15 8.77
CA ASN A 343 21.61 4.69 8.64
C ASN A 343 21.73 4.03 10.02
N ASN A 344 21.63 2.70 10.03
CA ASN A 344 21.81 1.77 11.16
C ASN A 344 20.93 2.02 12.40
N TRP A 345 20.16 3.11 12.43
CA TRP A 345 19.23 3.42 13.53
C TRP A 345 18.09 2.40 13.62
N LYS A 346 17.76 1.67 12.55
CA LYS A 346 16.76 0.59 12.63
C LYS A 346 17.16 -0.50 13.62
N ASP A 347 18.47 -0.76 13.78
CA ASP A 347 18.99 -1.84 14.64
C ASP A 347 18.88 -1.48 16.12
N PHE A 348 18.62 -0.20 16.42
CA PHE A 348 18.30 0.27 17.75
C PHE A 348 16.87 -0.07 18.18
N PHE A 349 15.96 -0.44 17.28
CA PHE A 349 14.55 -0.70 17.62
C PHE A 349 14.14 -2.15 17.47
N LEU A 350 13.07 -2.52 18.17
CA LEU A 350 12.49 -3.86 18.10
C LEU A 350 11.40 -3.87 17.03
N PHE A 351 11.64 -4.59 15.95
CA PHE A 351 10.65 -4.82 14.91
C PHE A 351 10.22 -6.30 14.92
N ASP A 352 8.91 -6.56 14.82
CA ASP A 352 8.38 -7.91 14.62
C ASP A 352 8.89 -8.55 13.32
N ASP A 353 9.29 -7.71 12.36
CA ASP A 353 9.80 -8.07 11.05
C ASP A 353 10.95 -7.13 10.69
N GLN A 354 12.18 -7.66 10.60
CA GLN A 354 13.39 -6.90 10.24
C GLN A 354 13.27 -6.16 8.90
N ARG A 355 12.44 -6.67 7.98
CA ARG A 355 12.12 -6.01 6.71
C ARG A 355 11.47 -4.64 6.94
N LYS A 356 10.57 -4.52 7.92
CA LYS A 356 9.89 -3.24 8.26
C LYS A 356 10.87 -2.18 8.74
N GLY A 357 11.88 -2.58 9.52
CA GLY A 357 12.94 -1.66 9.97
C GLY A 357 13.79 -1.15 8.81
N LYS A 358 14.16 -2.04 7.88
CA LYS A 358 14.87 -1.64 6.65
C LYS A 358 14.02 -0.71 5.78
N LEU A 359 12.73 -1.02 5.62
CA LEU A 359 11.79 -0.23 4.84
C LEU A 359 11.68 1.18 5.42
N LEU A 360 11.49 1.30 6.74
CA LEU A 360 11.37 2.59 7.38
C LEU A 360 12.67 3.41 7.26
N GLN A 361 13.83 2.80 7.50
CA GLN A 361 15.13 3.45 7.31
C GLN A 361 15.38 3.83 5.85
N SER A 362 14.81 3.15 4.86
CA SER A 362 15.01 3.52 3.46
C SER A 362 14.42 4.89 3.14
N GLU A 363 13.41 5.35 3.89
CA GLU A 363 12.72 6.64 3.68
C GLU A 363 12.88 7.64 4.82
N TRP A 364 13.04 7.22 6.07
CA TRP A 364 13.08 8.11 7.23
C TRP A 364 14.46 8.22 7.87
N ASN A 365 14.89 9.43 8.19
CA ASN A 365 16.02 9.64 9.10
C ASN A 365 15.47 9.77 10.53
N LEU A 366 16.20 9.25 11.50
CA LEU A 366 15.91 9.48 12.91
C LEU A 366 16.70 10.71 13.36
N ARG A 367 16.03 11.66 14.02
CA ARG A 367 16.68 12.77 14.72
C ARG A 367 16.33 12.70 16.19
N ILE A 368 17.33 12.93 17.03
CA ILE A 368 17.14 13.11 18.47
C ILE A 368 17.56 14.54 18.78
N VAL A 369 16.61 15.30 19.34
CA VAL A 369 16.87 16.58 19.97
C VAL A 369 16.82 16.35 21.47
N LEU A 370 17.98 16.28 22.10
CA LEU A 370 18.11 16.13 23.54
C LEU A 370 18.20 17.52 24.15
N VAL A 371 17.34 17.80 25.14
CA VAL A 371 17.34 19.09 25.83
C VAL A 371 17.46 18.87 27.33
N GLY A 372 18.42 19.57 27.93
CA GLY A 372 18.73 19.47 29.35
C GLY A 372 17.73 20.18 30.25
N ASN A 373 18.00 20.11 31.55
CA ASN A 373 17.15 20.62 32.62
C ASN A 373 16.89 22.14 32.49
N GLN A 374 17.91 22.91 32.08
CA GLN A 374 17.81 24.36 31.90
C GLN A 374 16.84 24.75 30.76
N PHE A 375 16.91 24.06 29.62
CA PHE A 375 15.97 24.30 28.51
C PHE A 375 14.55 23.84 28.88
N THR A 376 14.44 22.72 29.58
CA THR A 376 13.14 22.24 30.11
C THR A 376 12.52 23.28 31.05
N SER A 377 13.35 23.90 31.90
CA SER A 377 12.95 24.99 32.79
C SER A 377 12.47 26.22 32.02
N LEU A 378 13.17 26.60 30.94
CA LEU A 378 12.75 27.68 30.04
C LEU A 378 11.36 27.40 29.47
N LEU A 379 11.14 26.21 28.89
CA LEU A 379 9.84 25.81 28.33
C LEU A 379 8.73 25.89 29.38
N LEU A 380 8.95 25.29 30.55
CA LEU A 380 7.94 25.20 31.62
C LEU A 380 7.65 26.53 32.30
N SER A 381 8.57 27.50 32.22
CA SER A 381 8.35 28.85 32.77
C SER A 381 7.24 29.61 32.05
N GLY A 382 6.96 29.26 30.78
CA GLY A 382 6.06 30.01 29.92
C GLY A 382 6.56 31.44 29.58
N HIS A 383 7.77 31.80 30.02
CA HIS A 383 8.44 33.05 29.63
C HIS A 383 9.29 32.81 28.37
N HIS A 384 9.66 33.87 27.64
CA HIS A 384 10.48 33.77 26.42
C HIS A 384 9.93 32.79 25.36
N LYS A 385 8.60 32.82 25.16
CA LYS A 385 7.91 31.92 24.21
C LYS A 385 8.42 32.05 22.79
N VAL A 386 8.77 33.27 22.37
CA VAL A 386 9.25 33.55 21.01
C VAL A 386 10.62 32.89 20.80
N GLU A 387 11.51 33.03 21.77
CA GLU A 387 12.86 32.47 21.74
C GLU A 387 12.83 30.94 21.86
N THR A 388 12.02 30.41 22.79
CA THR A 388 11.83 28.96 22.95
C THR A 388 11.34 28.33 21.65
N LYS A 389 10.32 28.93 21.02
CA LYS A 389 9.80 28.49 19.73
C LYS A 389 10.89 28.54 18.64
N LYS A 390 11.63 29.64 18.56
CA LYS A 390 12.71 29.83 17.57
C LYS A 390 13.79 28.76 17.71
N ILE A 391 14.24 28.46 18.93
CA ILE A 391 15.24 27.40 19.19
C ILE A 391 14.72 26.04 18.73
N MET A 392 13.47 25.70 19.10
CA MET A 392 12.87 24.41 18.71
C MET A 392 12.70 24.28 17.19
N GLU A 393 12.23 25.32 16.51
CA GLU A 393 12.12 25.34 15.04
C GLU A 393 13.49 25.24 14.37
N SER A 394 14.52 25.89 14.91
CA SER A 394 15.89 25.77 14.42
C SER A 394 16.44 24.35 14.53
N CYS A 395 16.15 23.63 15.63
CA CYS A 395 16.54 22.22 15.81
C CYS A 395 15.93 21.28 14.75
N LEU A 396 14.88 21.72 14.07
CA LEU A 396 14.17 20.94 13.04
C LEU A 396 14.68 21.17 11.62
N LYS A 397 15.59 22.11 11.40
CA LYS A 397 16.15 22.36 10.08
C LYS A 397 16.94 21.15 9.59
N TYR A 398 16.61 20.64 8.41
CA TYR A 398 17.27 19.49 7.82
C TYR A 398 18.26 19.91 6.73
N HIS A 399 19.53 19.54 6.90
CA HIS A 399 20.60 19.74 5.93
C HIS A 399 20.84 18.43 5.16
N GLY A 400 20.23 18.34 3.97
CA GLY A 400 20.39 17.17 3.11
C GLY A 400 21.71 17.13 2.33
N PRO A 401 21.99 16.02 1.63
CA PRO A 401 23.12 15.92 0.70
C PRO A 401 23.17 17.09 -0.29
N GLY A 402 24.34 17.74 -0.40
CA GLY A 402 24.55 18.90 -1.27
C GLY A 402 24.33 20.27 -0.60
N THR A 403 23.95 20.32 0.68
CA THR A 403 23.99 21.57 1.46
C THR A 403 25.45 22.01 1.63
N GLN A 404 25.77 23.26 1.34
CA GLN A 404 27.14 23.78 1.47
C GLN A 404 27.58 23.80 2.93
N THR A 405 28.84 23.43 3.20
CA THR A 405 29.43 23.42 4.54
C THR A 405 29.28 24.76 5.25
N GLU A 406 29.48 25.88 4.54
CA GLU A 406 29.29 27.22 5.11
C GLU A 406 27.84 27.46 5.56
N THR A 407 26.85 26.94 4.83
CA THR A 407 25.44 27.09 5.21
C THR A 407 25.12 26.28 6.46
N ILE A 408 25.72 25.10 6.60
CA ILE A 408 25.60 24.26 7.79
C ILE A 408 26.24 24.99 8.98
N GLN A 409 27.47 25.49 8.84
CA GLN A 409 28.16 26.19 9.92
C GLN A 409 27.42 27.46 10.36
N ARG A 410 26.97 28.29 9.42
CA ARG A 410 26.16 29.49 9.74
C ARG A 410 24.89 29.14 10.51
N HIS A 411 24.28 27.99 10.23
CA HIS A 411 23.11 27.55 10.99
C HIS A 411 23.48 27.12 12.41
N LYS A 412 24.58 26.38 12.57
CA LYS A 412 25.11 25.99 13.89
C LYS A 412 25.41 27.22 14.76
N ASP A 413 26.15 28.18 14.21
CA ASP A 413 26.54 29.40 14.93
C ASP A 413 25.30 30.24 15.31
N ALA A 414 24.30 30.31 14.43
CA ALA A 414 23.06 31.02 14.72
C ALA A 414 22.23 30.35 15.83
N LEU A 415 22.17 29.01 15.82
CA LEU A 415 21.48 28.24 16.86
C LEU A 415 22.20 28.37 18.21
N GLU A 416 23.52 28.33 18.21
CA GLU A 416 24.32 28.55 19.42
C GLU A 416 24.09 29.95 20.02
N SER A 417 24.08 30.98 19.17
CA SER A 417 23.73 32.34 19.61
C SER A 417 22.31 32.45 20.16
N ASP A 418 21.35 31.69 19.63
CA ASP A 418 19.99 31.63 20.19
C ASP A 418 19.96 30.93 21.56
N LEU A 419 20.85 29.95 21.80
CA LEU A 419 20.95 29.24 23.08
C LEU A 419 21.63 30.06 24.18
N ASP A 420 22.37 31.12 23.85
CA ASP A 420 23.04 31.98 24.85
C ASP A 420 22.07 32.57 25.88
N ILE A 421 20.79 32.72 25.53
CA ILE A 421 19.76 33.16 26.47
C ILE A 421 19.68 32.25 27.71
N LEU A 422 19.95 30.96 27.56
CA LEU A 422 19.87 29.97 28.65
C LEU A 422 20.93 30.21 29.73
N ASN A 423 22.09 30.75 29.36
CA ASN A 423 23.18 31.08 30.29
C ASN A 423 22.79 32.17 31.29
N GLY A 424 21.87 33.06 30.90
CA GLY A 424 21.43 34.20 31.73
C GLY A 424 20.21 33.92 32.60
N LEU A 425 19.58 32.75 32.47
CA LEU A 425 18.33 32.43 33.16
C LEU A 425 18.58 31.69 34.48
N PRO A 426 17.86 32.03 35.57
CA PRO A 426 17.97 31.28 36.81
C PRO A 426 17.41 29.86 36.61
N PRO A 427 18.07 28.81 37.14
CA PRO A 427 17.52 27.46 37.07
C PRO A 427 16.24 27.37 37.92
N ASN A 428 15.12 26.98 37.31
CA ASN A 428 13.90 26.68 38.08
C ASN A 428 14.03 25.31 38.76
N ASP A 429 13.43 25.19 39.95
CA ASP A 429 13.33 23.90 40.61
C ASP A 429 12.31 23.00 39.90
N LEU A 430 12.82 22.04 39.11
CA LEU A 430 12.02 21.05 38.39
C LEU A 430 11.86 19.73 39.17
N THR A 431 12.24 19.68 40.45
CA THR A 431 12.19 18.45 41.26
C THR A 431 10.79 17.83 41.26
N ALA A 432 9.74 18.64 41.43
CA ALA A 432 8.35 18.16 41.39
C ALA A 432 7.93 17.63 40.00
N PHE A 433 8.39 18.27 38.93
CA PHE A 433 8.14 17.82 37.56
C PHE A 433 8.80 16.45 37.32
N TRP A 434 10.08 16.30 37.64
CA TRP A 434 10.82 15.05 37.45
C TRP A 434 10.38 13.93 38.41
N ALA A 435 9.94 14.27 39.63
CA ALA A 435 9.39 13.31 40.59
C ALA A 435 8.08 12.68 40.11
N SER A 436 7.33 13.34 39.22
CA SER A 436 6.12 12.77 38.63
C SER A 436 6.38 11.53 37.75
N GLY A 437 7.61 11.36 37.26
CA GLY A 437 8.02 10.21 36.44
C GLY A 437 7.24 10.04 35.13
N GLN A 438 6.50 11.06 34.70
CA GLN A 438 5.60 10.98 33.57
C GLN A 438 6.36 11.11 32.24
N VAL A 439 6.28 10.08 31.40
CA VAL A 439 6.84 10.06 30.04
C VAL A 439 6.14 11.10 29.14
N ARG A 440 4.81 11.23 29.28
CA ARG A 440 4.01 12.34 28.76
C ARG A 440 3.46 13.16 29.92
N SER A 441 3.82 14.43 30.00
CA SER A 441 3.42 15.31 31.10
C SER A 441 2.52 16.43 30.59
N HIS A 442 1.36 16.57 31.25
CA HIS A 442 0.42 17.66 30.96
C HIS A 442 1.04 19.05 31.12
N GLN A 443 2.13 19.18 31.88
CA GLN A 443 2.80 20.46 32.10
C GLN A 443 3.50 20.96 30.84
N TYR A 444 4.44 20.19 30.26
CA TYR A 444 5.13 20.64 29.05
C TYR A 444 4.19 20.64 27.84
N GLU A 445 3.20 19.73 27.78
CA GLU A 445 2.26 19.68 26.66
C GLU A 445 1.39 20.93 26.57
N LYS A 446 1.01 21.50 27.72
CA LYS A 446 0.31 22.78 27.76
C LYS A 446 1.16 23.88 27.12
N GLU A 447 2.43 23.97 27.50
CA GLU A 447 3.33 24.98 26.95
C GLU A 447 3.60 24.74 25.45
N LEU A 448 3.79 23.49 25.03
CA LEU A 448 3.93 23.13 23.61
C LEU A 448 2.70 23.51 22.78
N LEU A 449 1.49 23.32 23.32
CA LEU A 449 0.25 23.71 22.66
C LEU A 449 0.15 25.23 22.48
N GLU A 450 0.67 26.01 23.42
CA GLU A 450 0.72 27.46 23.34
C GLU A 450 1.77 27.94 22.31
N LEU A 451 2.91 27.26 22.18
CA LEU A 451 3.93 27.57 21.15
C LEU A 451 3.49 27.12 19.74
N PHE A 452 2.85 25.95 19.66
CA PHE A 452 2.46 25.25 18.44
C PHE A 452 0.97 24.90 18.51
N PRO A 453 0.07 25.77 18.04
CA PRO A 453 -1.38 25.56 18.14
C PRO A 453 -1.91 24.26 17.49
N ASN A 454 -1.14 23.66 16.57
CA ASN A 454 -1.45 22.40 15.87
C ASN A 454 -0.89 21.15 16.58
N TYR A 455 -0.22 21.30 17.73
CA TYR A 455 0.27 20.19 18.54
C TYR A 455 -0.86 19.20 18.86
N ASN A 456 -0.65 17.93 18.54
CA ASN A 456 -1.55 16.79 18.73
C ASN A 456 -2.95 16.98 18.09
N LYS A 457 -3.06 17.81 17.04
CA LYS A 457 -4.32 18.07 16.33
C LYS A 457 -4.33 17.59 14.89
N SER A 458 -3.16 17.45 14.26
CA SER A 458 -3.06 17.08 12.84
C SER A 458 -2.72 15.60 12.67
N ASP A 459 -3.48 14.92 11.81
CA ASP A 459 -3.17 13.61 11.22
C ASP A 459 -2.89 13.72 9.71
N GLU A 460 -2.70 14.95 9.20
CA GLU A 460 -2.50 15.21 7.79
C GLU A 460 -1.27 14.47 7.25
N GLY A 461 -1.48 13.60 6.26
CA GLY A 461 -0.42 12.77 5.68
C GLY A 461 -0.08 11.50 6.48
N PHE A 462 -0.82 11.14 7.53
CA PHE A 462 -0.43 10.06 8.46
C PHE A 462 -1.50 9.00 8.72
N LEU A 463 -2.46 8.80 7.81
CA LEU A 463 -3.47 7.72 7.89
C LEU A 463 -4.20 7.65 9.24
N SER A 464 -4.63 8.81 9.76
CA SER A 464 -5.28 8.96 11.07
C SER A 464 -4.38 8.74 12.29
N TYR A 465 -3.11 8.35 12.10
CA TYR A 465 -2.12 8.48 13.16
C TYR A 465 -1.79 9.95 13.40
N ARG A 466 -1.66 10.34 14.67
CA ARG A 466 -1.37 11.70 15.08
C ARG A 466 0.02 11.75 15.72
N PRO A 467 1.06 12.14 14.97
CA PRO A 467 2.31 12.59 15.58
C PRO A 467 2.03 13.73 16.56
N ASP A 468 2.84 13.86 17.61
CA ASP A 468 2.65 14.94 18.58
C ASP A 468 2.75 16.32 17.92
N TRP A 469 3.61 16.49 16.92
CA TRP A 469 3.62 17.69 16.08
C TRP A 469 4.01 17.36 14.63
N VAL A 470 3.19 17.83 13.69
CA VAL A 470 3.46 17.78 12.25
C VAL A 470 3.94 19.15 11.80
N VAL A 471 5.20 19.24 11.38
CA VAL A 471 5.84 20.46 10.89
C VAL A 471 5.68 20.54 9.38
N GLU A 472 6.02 19.44 8.69
CA GLU A 472 5.71 19.23 7.28
C GLU A 472 4.99 17.86 7.16
N PRO A 473 3.75 17.81 6.64
CA PRO A 473 3.02 16.56 6.51
C PRO A 473 3.68 15.65 5.47
N TYR A 474 3.54 14.33 5.66
CA TYR A 474 4.00 13.38 4.66
C TYR A 474 3.07 13.46 3.43
N SER A 475 3.65 13.88 2.31
CA SER A 475 2.93 13.95 1.03
C SER A 475 3.22 12.72 0.20
N VAL A 476 2.17 12.07 -0.29
CA VAL A 476 2.29 11.00 -1.29
C VAL A 476 2.78 11.65 -2.58
N CYS A 477 4.03 11.40 -2.91
CA CYS A 477 4.59 11.80 -4.20
C CYS A 477 4.26 10.75 -5.26
N GLU A 478 4.21 11.10 -6.54
CA GLU A 478 3.81 10.20 -7.61
C GLU A 478 4.65 10.48 -8.84
N LEU A 479 5.33 9.48 -9.38
CA LEU A 479 6.06 9.57 -10.64
C LEU A 479 5.12 9.88 -11.80
N SER A 480 3.91 9.30 -11.78
CA SER A 480 2.85 9.55 -12.76
C SER A 480 2.39 11.00 -12.80
N SER A 481 2.56 11.77 -11.71
CA SER A 481 2.24 13.20 -11.65
C SER A 481 3.31 14.07 -12.32
N SER A 482 4.36 13.50 -12.93
CA SER A 482 5.34 14.27 -13.70
C SER A 482 4.65 14.97 -14.88
N ARG A 483 4.96 16.25 -15.05
CA ARG A 483 4.40 17.09 -16.14
C ARG A 483 4.90 16.66 -17.51
N ASP A 484 6.12 16.14 -17.56
CA ASP A 484 6.82 15.71 -18.75
C ASP A 484 7.86 14.63 -18.41
N SER A 485 8.58 14.15 -19.42
CA SER A 485 9.64 13.15 -19.30
C SER A 485 11.02 13.75 -19.03
N SER A 486 11.11 15.02 -18.60
CA SER A 486 12.38 15.59 -18.16
C SER A 486 12.76 15.07 -16.77
N ILE A 487 14.05 14.82 -16.55
CA ILE A 487 14.54 14.34 -15.25
C ILE A 487 14.25 15.32 -14.10
N SER A 488 14.17 16.63 -14.40
CA SER A 488 13.83 17.65 -13.42
C SER A 488 12.38 17.48 -12.95
N SER A 489 11.44 17.34 -13.90
CA SER A 489 10.03 17.11 -13.62
C SER A 489 9.80 15.81 -12.87
N VAL A 490 10.47 14.73 -13.28
CA VAL A 490 10.46 13.43 -12.59
C VAL A 490 10.96 13.54 -11.16
N ASN A 491 12.12 14.17 -10.94
CA ASN A 491 12.69 14.30 -9.59
C ASN A 491 11.84 15.20 -8.68
N GLU A 492 11.18 16.22 -9.23
CA GLU A 492 10.26 17.05 -8.45
C GLU A 492 8.97 16.30 -8.12
N ALA A 493 8.43 15.52 -9.05
CA ALA A 493 7.21 14.73 -8.86
C ALA A 493 7.35 13.68 -7.76
N ILE A 494 8.53 13.08 -7.63
CA ILE A 494 8.82 12.11 -6.56
C ILE A 494 9.40 12.77 -5.30
N ARG A 495 9.47 14.09 -5.18
CA ARG A 495 10.17 14.73 -4.06
C ARG A 495 9.41 14.62 -2.74
N ARG A 496 9.81 13.66 -1.91
CA ARG A 496 9.25 13.48 -0.56
C ARG A 496 9.68 14.59 0.39
N LYS A 497 8.77 14.98 1.27
CA LYS A 497 9.01 15.86 2.42
C LYS A 497 8.12 15.37 3.56
N ALA A 498 8.69 15.28 4.75
CA ALA A 498 7.96 15.09 5.99
C ALA A 498 8.86 15.45 7.16
N ILE A 499 8.37 16.27 8.08
CA ILE A 499 9.05 16.58 9.33
C ILE A 499 8.02 16.42 10.43
N VAL A 500 8.23 15.41 11.26
CA VAL A 500 7.36 15.08 12.38
C VAL A 500 8.15 15.01 13.67
N CYS A 501 7.48 15.36 14.76
CA CYS A 501 8.07 15.35 16.08
C CYS A 501 7.22 14.53 17.03
N GLU A 502 7.90 13.76 17.87
CA GLU A 502 7.38 13.10 19.04
C GLU A 502 8.07 13.70 20.27
N PHE A 503 7.32 13.93 21.35
CA PHE A 503 7.82 14.62 22.55
C PHE A 503 7.71 13.73 23.78
N THR A 504 8.78 13.66 24.55
CA THR A 504 8.79 12.87 25.79
C THR A 504 9.72 13.48 26.83
N ALA A 505 9.32 13.38 28.10
CA ALA A 505 10.20 13.64 29.23
C ALA A 505 10.84 12.33 29.72
N LEU A 506 12.16 12.28 29.79
CA LEU A 506 12.97 11.15 30.20
C LEU A 506 13.89 11.61 31.33
N LYS A 507 13.47 11.38 32.59
CA LYS A 507 14.27 11.73 33.76
C LYS A 507 15.71 11.23 33.60
N GLU A 508 15.88 9.94 33.35
CA GLU A 508 17.15 9.35 32.93
C GLU A 508 17.14 9.07 31.43
N PHE A 509 17.92 9.84 30.67
CA PHE A 509 18.12 9.60 29.26
C PHE A 509 19.05 8.39 29.06
N ASN A 510 18.53 7.32 28.47
CA ASN A 510 19.32 6.14 28.12
C ASN A 510 18.66 5.35 26.98
N LYS A 511 19.39 4.36 26.48
CA LYS A 511 18.94 3.45 25.41
C LYS A 511 17.57 2.83 25.69
N THR A 512 17.36 2.28 26.89
CA THR A 512 16.13 1.58 27.25
C THR A 512 14.92 2.51 27.26
N THR A 513 15.07 3.72 27.81
CA THR A 513 13.96 4.69 27.92
C THR A 513 13.56 5.22 26.53
N VAL A 514 14.54 5.54 25.68
CA VAL A 514 14.29 5.98 24.29
C VAL A 514 13.64 4.86 23.47
N GLN A 515 14.17 3.63 23.54
CA GLN A 515 13.60 2.46 22.86
C GLN A 515 12.16 2.21 23.30
N SER A 516 11.90 2.18 24.61
CA SER A 516 10.56 1.94 25.15
C SER A 516 9.55 2.98 24.69
N TYR A 517 9.97 4.23 24.50
CA TYR A 517 9.09 5.27 23.98
C TYR A 517 8.79 5.05 22.49
N LEU A 518 9.84 5.00 21.67
CA LEU A 518 9.70 5.00 20.21
C LEU A 518 9.20 3.65 19.64
N ASN A 519 9.45 2.51 20.29
CA ASN A 519 8.91 1.21 19.84
C ASN A 519 7.37 1.20 19.82
N ARG A 520 6.70 2.03 20.62
CA ARG A 520 5.23 2.17 20.60
C ARG A 520 4.71 3.00 19.42
N LYS A 521 5.59 3.77 18.77
CA LYS A 521 5.27 4.81 17.80
C LYS A 521 5.70 4.43 16.39
N ILE A 522 6.88 3.84 16.26
CA ILE A 522 7.48 3.35 15.01
C ILE A 522 6.55 2.48 14.14
N PRO A 523 5.76 1.54 14.70
CA PRO A 523 4.84 0.74 13.89
C PRO A 523 3.84 1.57 13.08
N ASN A 524 3.43 2.74 13.58
CA ASN A 524 2.53 3.62 12.84
C ASN A 524 3.23 4.20 11.60
N TYR A 525 4.47 4.66 11.72
CA TYR A 525 5.27 5.18 10.60
C TYR A 525 5.58 4.11 9.55
N VAL A 526 5.79 2.86 9.98
CA VAL A 526 5.88 1.73 9.04
C VAL A 526 4.57 1.57 8.28
N ASN A 527 3.42 1.57 8.96
CA ASN A 527 2.13 1.43 8.32
C ASN A 527 1.84 2.56 7.32
N ILE A 528 2.16 3.80 7.69
CA ILE A 528 2.12 4.97 6.81
C ILE A 528 2.90 4.69 5.52
N LEU A 529 4.17 4.29 5.65
CA LEU A 529 5.00 4.01 4.48
C LEU A 529 4.54 2.77 3.67
N GLN A 530 3.90 1.79 4.30
CA GLN A 530 3.37 0.64 3.58
C GLN A 530 2.15 0.98 2.72
N GLU A 531 1.30 1.90 3.18
CA GLU A 531 0.01 2.21 2.55
C GLU A 531 0.02 3.49 1.69
N GLN A 532 0.96 4.41 1.94
CA GLN A 532 1.16 5.68 1.24
C GLN A 532 2.52 5.75 0.53
#